data_AF-A0A537VHX6-F1
#
_entry.id   AF-A0A537VHX6-F1
#
_cell.length_a   1.000
_cell.length_b   1.000
_cell.length_c   1.000
_cell.angle_alpha   90.00
_cell.angle_beta   90.00
_cell.angle_gamma   90.00
#
_symmetry.space_group_name_H-M   'P 1'
#
loop_
_entity.id
_entity.type
_entity.pdbx_description
1 polymer ?
#
loop_
_entity_poly.entity_id
_entity_poly.type
_entity_poly.pdbx_seq_one_letter_code
_entity_poly.pdbx_strand_id
1 'polypeptide(L)'
;PGSVNKVVTAAAALEGHIADPAEILTIPNSYRIADKTFHDLESHPTWKITYGEALARSSNIGTIEVAQRVGKPRLYGMLRRFGLGQKTDVGYPGESSGVLLDAKHWYATSMGTIPIGQGIAVTPLQIARVYATIANDGVSVRPRIVEAAGRSGPMNDGPALDPHRVVSSATAAQLRAMLVGVVEDGTGRNARMPGYLIGGKTGTARKPKVGARGYTHDVVTTFVGMVPAESPRFVAAVVLDAPDTHMSAVTAAPAFKEIVQFVVGRLDVPPSLAMPEAAPARRAAATSKRP
;
A
#
# COMPACT_ATOMS: atom_id res chain seq x y z
N PRO A 1 8.10 -4.60 -3.92
CA PRO A 1 7.56 -3.33 -3.34
C PRO A 1 7.65 -3.28 -1.81
N GLY A 2 7.59 -4.43 -1.12
CA GLY A 2 7.49 -4.46 0.33
C GLY A 2 6.13 -3.96 0.81
N SER A 3 6.09 -3.40 2.01
CA SER A 3 4.84 -3.14 2.73
C SER A 3 3.86 -2.17 2.06
N VAL A 4 4.26 -1.38 1.05
CA VAL A 4 3.31 -0.59 0.25
C VAL A 4 2.32 -1.45 -0.54
N ASN A 5 2.64 -2.74 -0.76
CA ASN A 5 1.74 -3.69 -1.41
C ASN A 5 0.64 -4.24 -0.48
N LYS A 6 0.77 -4.07 0.85
CA LYS A 6 -0.23 -4.57 1.80
C LYS A 6 -1.61 -3.96 1.56
N VAL A 7 -1.67 -2.78 0.96
CA VAL A 7 -2.90 -2.13 0.54
C VAL A 7 -3.69 -2.96 -0.48
N VAL A 8 -3.00 -3.71 -1.35
CA VAL A 8 -3.66 -4.60 -2.34
C VAL A 8 -4.25 -5.82 -1.64
N THR A 9 -3.56 -6.35 -0.63
CA THR A 9 -4.08 -7.43 0.23
C THR A 9 -5.31 -6.95 1.00
N ALA A 10 -5.25 -5.74 1.59
CA ALA A 10 -6.39 -5.14 2.29
C ALA A 10 -7.57 -4.90 1.35
N ALA A 11 -7.32 -4.41 0.13
CA ALA A 11 -8.35 -4.25 -0.88
C ALA A 11 -9.05 -5.57 -1.20
N ALA A 12 -8.30 -6.67 -1.37
CA ALA A 12 -8.86 -7.99 -1.62
C ALA A 12 -9.71 -8.50 -0.45
N ALA A 13 -9.30 -8.22 0.78
CA ALA A 13 -10.02 -8.63 1.98
C ALA A 13 -11.33 -7.84 2.16
N LEU A 14 -11.27 -6.51 2.02
CA LEU A 14 -12.42 -5.62 2.20
C LEU A 14 -13.46 -5.81 1.08
N GLU A 15 -13.03 -5.82 -0.17
CA GLU A 15 -13.92 -6.03 -1.33
C GLU A 15 -14.59 -7.41 -1.28
N GLY A 16 -13.90 -8.41 -0.75
CA GLY A 16 -14.44 -9.75 -0.57
C GLY A 16 -15.27 -9.93 0.70
N HIS A 17 -15.41 -8.90 1.55
CA HIS A 17 -16.02 -8.97 2.88
C HIS A 17 -15.41 -10.07 3.78
N ILE A 18 -14.10 -10.28 3.66
CA ILE A 18 -13.34 -11.34 4.37
C ILE A 18 -12.77 -10.83 5.69
N ALA A 19 -12.52 -9.54 5.78
CA ALA A 19 -12.12 -8.86 7.00
C ALA A 19 -12.73 -7.45 7.02
N ASP A 20 -12.94 -6.92 8.22
CA ASP A 20 -13.38 -5.54 8.43
C ASP A 20 -12.24 -4.71 9.05
N PRO A 21 -12.11 -3.39 8.77
CA PRO A 21 -11.07 -2.58 9.38
C PRO A 21 -11.06 -2.62 10.92
N ALA A 22 -12.23 -2.76 11.56
CA ALA A 22 -12.38 -2.82 13.02
C ALA A 22 -12.32 -4.26 13.59
N GLU A 23 -12.18 -5.28 12.73
CA GLU A 23 -12.03 -6.66 13.19
C GLU A 23 -10.77 -6.82 14.04
N ILE A 24 -10.91 -7.37 15.25
CA ILE A 24 -9.78 -7.66 16.13
C ILE A 24 -9.08 -8.93 15.67
N LEU A 25 -7.82 -8.78 15.24
CA LEU A 25 -6.92 -9.87 14.91
C LEU A 25 -6.10 -10.29 16.12
N THR A 26 -5.80 -11.58 16.22
CA THR A 26 -4.87 -12.12 17.22
C THR A 26 -3.54 -12.46 16.53
N ILE A 27 -2.58 -11.54 16.61
CA ILE A 27 -1.33 -11.59 15.83
C ILE A 27 -0.20 -12.12 16.74
N PRO A 28 0.23 -13.39 16.61
CA PRO A 28 1.37 -13.93 17.35
C PRO A 28 2.69 -13.32 16.85
N ASN A 29 3.81 -13.57 17.56
CA ASN A 29 5.15 -13.07 17.17
C ASN A 29 5.75 -13.77 15.92
N SER A 30 5.14 -14.87 15.49
CA SER A 30 5.58 -15.59 14.30
C SER A 30 4.43 -16.35 13.64
N TYR A 31 4.52 -16.56 12.34
CA TYR A 31 3.54 -17.31 11.56
C TYR A 31 4.25 -18.29 10.62
N ARG A 32 3.90 -19.57 10.68
CA ARG A 32 4.57 -20.61 9.88
C ARG A 32 3.75 -20.94 8.62
N ILE A 33 4.40 -20.90 7.47
CA ILE A 33 3.84 -21.38 6.20
C ILE A 33 4.86 -22.35 5.59
N ALA A 34 4.44 -23.59 5.37
CA ALA A 34 5.29 -24.67 4.92
C ALA A 34 6.56 -24.81 5.78
N ASP A 35 7.74 -24.72 5.17
CA ASP A 35 9.05 -24.84 5.81
C ASP A 35 9.61 -23.49 6.30
N LYS A 36 8.84 -22.40 6.23
CA LYS A 36 9.30 -21.05 6.61
C LYS A 36 8.47 -20.42 7.71
N THR A 37 9.16 -19.71 8.59
CA THR A 37 8.58 -18.88 9.64
C THR A 37 8.71 -17.41 9.25
N PHE A 38 7.61 -16.69 9.36
CA PHE A 38 7.49 -15.27 9.07
C PHE A 38 7.37 -14.49 10.37
N HIS A 39 7.94 -13.29 10.37
CA HIS A 39 7.98 -12.41 11.53
C HIS A 39 7.54 -10.99 11.14
N ASP A 40 7.02 -10.27 12.11
CA ASP A 40 6.97 -8.81 12.05
C ASP A 40 8.39 -8.23 12.20
N LEU A 41 8.54 -6.96 11.85
CA LEU A 41 9.85 -6.29 11.93
C LEU A 41 10.32 -6.17 13.39
N GLU A 42 9.38 -5.85 14.28
CA GLU A 42 9.60 -5.76 15.72
C GLU A 42 9.14 -7.05 16.38
N SER A 43 9.86 -7.51 17.39
CA SER A 43 9.39 -8.62 18.23
C SER A 43 8.32 -8.10 19.19
N HIS A 44 7.25 -8.87 19.38
CA HIS A 44 6.12 -8.46 20.21
C HIS A 44 5.44 -9.64 20.91
N PRO A 45 4.70 -9.41 22.02
CA PRO A 45 3.76 -10.40 22.53
C PRO A 45 2.61 -10.59 21.53
N THR A 46 1.76 -11.60 21.73
CA THR A 46 0.56 -11.73 20.90
C THR A 46 -0.29 -10.44 20.99
N TRP A 47 -0.41 -9.75 19.87
CA TRP A 47 -1.23 -8.54 19.77
C TRP A 47 -2.70 -8.91 19.58
N LYS A 48 -3.58 -8.12 20.20
CA LYS A 48 -5.01 -8.10 19.93
C LYS A 48 -5.37 -6.69 19.46
N ILE A 49 -5.29 -6.49 18.15
CA ILE A 49 -5.44 -5.18 17.52
C ILE A 49 -6.36 -5.30 16.32
N THR A 50 -6.98 -4.19 15.93
CA THR A 50 -7.83 -4.14 14.74
C THR A 50 -7.03 -4.39 13.45
N TYR A 51 -7.70 -4.79 12.37
CA TYR A 51 -7.04 -4.94 11.08
C TYR A 51 -6.47 -3.60 10.56
N GLY A 52 -7.17 -2.49 10.82
CA GLY A 52 -6.68 -1.14 10.58
C GLY A 52 -5.34 -0.86 11.29
N GLU A 53 -5.26 -1.16 12.58
CA GLU A 53 -4.03 -1.02 13.37
C GLU A 53 -2.91 -1.95 12.88
N ALA A 54 -3.25 -3.17 12.47
CA ALA A 54 -2.27 -4.10 11.89
C ALA A 54 -1.67 -3.53 10.59
N LEU A 55 -2.46 -2.86 9.75
CA LEU A 55 -1.96 -2.15 8.57
C LEU A 55 -1.12 -0.93 8.96
N ALA A 56 -1.55 -0.14 9.96
CA ALA A 56 -0.86 1.05 10.46
C ALA A 56 0.54 0.74 11.02
N ARG A 57 0.63 -0.32 11.85
CA ARG A 57 1.88 -0.89 12.37
C ARG A 57 2.66 -1.68 11.34
N SER A 58 2.06 -1.89 10.15
CA SER A 58 2.67 -2.62 9.06
C SER A 58 3.04 -4.06 9.45
N SER A 59 2.19 -4.74 10.23
CA SER A 59 2.35 -6.15 10.62
C SER A 59 2.37 -7.06 9.39
N ASN A 60 3.45 -7.81 9.20
CA ASN A 60 3.54 -8.87 8.20
C ASN A 60 2.60 -10.02 8.55
N ILE A 61 2.59 -10.44 9.82
CA ILE A 61 1.80 -11.58 10.29
C ILE A 61 0.31 -11.30 10.13
N GLY A 62 -0.19 -10.15 10.58
CA GLY A 62 -1.60 -9.79 10.40
C GLY A 62 -2.00 -9.70 8.92
N THR A 63 -1.09 -9.21 8.05
CA THR A 63 -1.34 -9.19 6.61
C THR A 63 -1.37 -10.60 6.01
N ILE A 64 -0.43 -11.46 6.40
CA ILE A 64 -0.33 -12.85 5.92
C ILE A 64 -1.55 -13.64 6.36
N GLU A 65 -1.98 -13.50 7.62
CA GLU A 65 -3.16 -14.17 8.16
C GLU A 65 -4.42 -13.79 7.37
N VAL A 66 -4.67 -12.50 7.17
CA VAL A 66 -5.80 -12.04 6.34
C VAL A 66 -5.66 -12.53 4.90
N ALA A 67 -4.45 -12.55 4.33
CA ALA A 67 -4.22 -13.09 2.99
C ALA A 67 -4.51 -14.59 2.87
N GLN A 68 -4.27 -15.38 3.92
CA GLN A 68 -4.67 -16.79 3.94
C GLN A 68 -6.19 -16.94 3.83
N ARG A 69 -6.95 -16.09 4.55
CA ARG A 69 -8.42 -16.07 4.48
C ARG A 69 -8.92 -15.60 3.11
N VAL A 70 -8.25 -14.61 2.51
CA VAL A 70 -8.52 -14.15 1.13
C VAL A 70 -8.33 -15.28 0.12
N GLY A 71 -7.28 -16.07 0.30
CA GLY A 71 -6.93 -17.18 -0.57
C GLY A 71 -6.20 -16.74 -1.84
N LYS A 72 -5.39 -17.67 -2.37
CA LYS A 72 -4.51 -17.43 -3.53
C LYS A 72 -5.23 -16.86 -4.76
N PRO A 73 -6.38 -17.42 -5.23
CA PRO A 73 -7.00 -16.96 -6.46
C PRO A 73 -7.49 -15.51 -6.38
N ARG A 74 -8.13 -15.12 -5.26
CA ARG A 74 -8.65 -13.76 -5.06
C ARG A 74 -7.52 -12.75 -4.92
N LEU A 75 -6.46 -13.09 -4.18
CA LEU A 75 -5.30 -12.21 -4.06
C LEU A 75 -4.61 -11.98 -5.41
N TYR A 76 -4.37 -13.04 -6.18
CA TYR A 76 -3.79 -12.91 -7.52
C TYR A 76 -4.68 -12.07 -8.44
N GLY A 77 -5.99 -12.34 -8.44
CA GLY A 77 -6.98 -11.56 -9.18
C GLY A 77 -6.91 -10.08 -8.82
N MET A 78 -6.84 -9.74 -7.53
CA MET A 78 -6.74 -8.35 -7.09
C MET A 78 -5.41 -7.69 -7.53
N LEU A 79 -4.27 -8.36 -7.37
CA LEU A 79 -2.96 -7.86 -7.86
C LEU A 79 -3.02 -7.54 -9.37
N ARG A 80 -3.64 -8.42 -10.16
CA ARG A 80 -3.84 -8.22 -11.60
C ARG A 80 -4.81 -7.10 -11.93
N ARG A 81 -5.94 -6.99 -11.20
CA ARG A 81 -6.93 -5.90 -11.38
C ARG A 81 -6.32 -4.53 -11.10
N PHE A 82 -5.39 -4.43 -10.16
CA PHE A 82 -4.61 -3.20 -9.94
C PHE A 82 -3.52 -2.94 -11.02
N GLY A 83 -3.32 -3.86 -11.97
CA GLY A 83 -2.38 -3.71 -13.07
C GLY A 83 -0.95 -4.17 -12.77
N LEU A 84 -0.71 -4.89 -11.66
CA LEU A 84 0.65 -5.37 -11.35
C LEU A 84 1.06 -6.51 -12.31
N GLY A 85 2.32 -6.48 -12.73
CA GLY A 85 2.85 -7.42 -13.73
C GLY A 85 2.41 -7.10 -15.17
N GLN A 86 1.90 -5.89 -15.42
CA GLN A 86 1.50 -5.40 -16.74
C GLN A 86 2.02 -3.97 -16.93
N LYS A 87 2.35 -3.59 -18.17
CA LYS A 87 2.67 -2.20 -18.46
C LYS A 87 1.47 -1.31 -18.13
N THR A 88 1.74 -0.08 -17.71
CA THR A 88 0.69 0.92 -17.50
C THR A 88 0.24 1.57 -18.80
N ASP A 89 1.01 1.36 -19.88
CA ASP A 89 0.82 1.98 -21.19
C ASP A 89 0.91 3.50 -21.12
N VAL A 90 1.80 4.03 -20.27
CA VAL A 90 1.96 5.49 -20.08
C VAL A 90 2.43 6.24 -21.33
N GLY A 91 2.82 5.50 -22.38
CA GLY A 91 3.31 6.05 -23.65
C GLY A 91 4.80 6.40 -23.61
N TYR A 92 5.56 5.79 -22.70
CA TYR A 92 7.01 6.00 -22.56
C TYR A 92 7.79 4.76 -23.04
N PRO A 93 8.83 4.92 -23.88
CA PRO A 93 9.64 3.81 -24.34
C PRO A 93 10.41 3.15 -23.19
N GLY A 94 10.55 1.82 -23.22
CA GLY A 94 11.31 1.09 -22.20
C GLY A 94 10.56 0.83 -20.89
N GLU A 95 9.24 1.10 -20.82
CA GLU A 95 8.44 0.73 -19.65
C GLU A 95 8.53 -0.77 -19.36
N SER A 96 8.94 -1.11 -18.12
CA SER A 96 8.90 -2.47 -17.59
C SER A 96 7.50 -2.84 -17.13
N SER A 97 7.07 -4.08 -17.40
CA SER A 97 5.85 -4.66 -16.84
C SER A 97 5.96 -5.02 -15.36
N GLY A 98 7.16 -4.93 -14.77
CA GLY A 98 7.45 -5.55 -13.47
C GLY A 98 7.45 -7.07 -13.57
N VAL A 99 7.42 -7.74 -12.40
CA VAL A 99 7.45 -9.20 -12.26
C VAL A 99 6.34 -9.64 -11.30
N LEU A 100 5.33 -10.32 -11.85
CA LEU A 100 4.31 -11.04 -11.10
C LEU A 100 4.08 -12.38 -11.82
N LEU A 101 4.55 -13.46 -11.22
CA LEU A 101 4.31 -14.81 -11.76
C LEU A 101 2.83 -15.16 -11.69
N ASP A 102 2.35 -15.94 -12.65
CA ASP A 102 1.00 -16.53 -12.58
C ASP A 102 0.84 -17.35 -11.30
N ALA A 103 -0.37 -17.34 -10.72
CA ALA A 103 -0.69 -18.04 -9.47
C ALA A 103 -0.41 -19.56 -9.49
N LYS A 104 -0.33 -20.18 -10.67
CA LYS A 104 0.03 -21.60 -10.84
C LYS A 104 1.52 -21.88 -10.60
N HIS A 105 2.37 -20.86 -10.75
CA HIS A 105 3.82 -20.94 -10.51
C HIS A 105 4.23 -20.43 -9.13
N TRP A 106 3.25 -20.13 -8.26
CA TRP A 106 3.51 -19.72 -6.89
C TRP A 106 3.97 -20.92 -6.06
N TYR A 107 5.05 -20.73 -5.31
CA TYR A 107 5.57 -21.71 -4.37
C TYR A 107 4.69 -21.80 -3.12
N ALA A 108 4.86 -22.86 -2.33
CA ALA A 108 4.14 -23.05 -1.06
C ALA A 108 4.30 -21.85 -0.10
N THR A 109 5.42 -21.13 -0.18
CA THR A 109 5.74 -19.94 0.65
C THR A 109 5.32 -18.61 0.01
N SER A 110 4.80 -18.61 -1.22
CA SER A 110 4.39 -17.39 -1.92
C SER A 110 3.28 -16.64 -1.17
N MET A 111 2.34 -17.36 -0.54
CA MET A 111 1.31 -16.73 0.28
C MET A 111 1.83 -16.14 1.61
N GLY A 112 3.08 -16.39 1.99
CA GLY A 112 3.75 -15.69 3.09
C GLY A 112 4.56 -14.47 2.65
N THR A 113 4.81 -14.29 1.34
CA THR A 113 5.71 -13.25 0.81
C THR A 113 5.01 -12.24 -0.07
N ILE A 114 4.17 -12.69 -1.02
CA ILE A 114 3.48 -11.82 -1.98
C ILE A 114 2.53 -10.83 -1.29
N PRO A 115 1.72 -11.21 -0.28
CA PRO A 115 0.83 -10.26 0.40
C PRO A 115 1.56 -9.08 1.04
N ILE A 116 2.81 -9.30 1.47
CA ILE A 116 3.69 -8.29 2.08
C ILE A 116 4.67 -7.67 1.06
N GLY A 117 4.50 -7.96 -0.22
CA GLY A 117 5.22 -7.33 -1.32
C GLY A 117 6.63 -7.87 -1.59
N GLN A 118 6.94 -9.10 -1.15
CA GLN A 118 8.13 -9.86 -1.51
C GLN A 118 7.78 -10.97 -2.51
N GLY A 119 8.71 -11.33 -3.41
CA GLY A 119 8.44 -12.27 -4.50
C GLY A 119 7.76 -11.68 -5.73
N ILE A 120 7.54 -10.36 -5.74
CA ILE A 120 7.08 -9.58 -6.89
C ILE A 120 7.95 -8.31 -7.05
N ALA A 121 8.08 -7.83 -8.28
CA ALA A 121 8.71 -6.55 -8.59
C ALA A 121 7.71 -5.65 -9.32
N VAL A 122 7.68 -4.37 -8.96
CA VAL A 122 6.77 -3.39 -9.56
C VAL A 122 7.53 -2.10 -9.82
N THR A 123 7.11 -1.34 -10.83
CA THR A 123 7.65 -0.01 -11.08
C THR A 123 7.08 1.01 -10.09
N PRO A 124 7.76 2.14 -9.85
CA PRO A 124 7.21 3.25 -9.07
C PRO A 124 5.85 3.73 -9.62
N LEU A 125 5.69 3.75 -10.95
CA LEU A 125 4.43 4.16 -11.59
C LEU A 125 3.29 3.14 -11.36
N GLN A 126 3.58 1.83 -11.40
CA GLN A 126 2.59 0.80 -11.08
C GLN A 126 2.08 0.95 -9.63
N ILE A 127 2.98 1.15 -8.66
CA ILE A 127 2.54 1.32 -7.27
C ILE A 127 1.84 2.67 -7.06
N ALA A 128 2.26 3.75 -7.73
CA ALA A 128 1.52 5.01 -7.70
C ALA A 128 0.10 4.84 -8.25
N ARG A 129 -0.07 4.09 -9.35
CA ARG A 129 -1.39 3.76 -9.93
C ARG A 129 -2.29 2.99 -8.97
N VAL A 130 -1.75 2.08 -8.14
CA VAL A 130 -2.52 1.39 -7.09
C VAL A 130 -3.17 2.42 -6.15
N TYR A 131 -2.36 3.35 -5.63
CA TYR A 131 -2.85 4.37 -4.69
C TYR A 131 -3.74 5.39 -5.40
N ALA A 132 -3.48 5.72 -6.67
CA ALA A 132 -4.35 6.58 -7.48
C ALA A 132 -5.73 5.94 -7.72
N THR A 133 -5.78 4.62 -7.90
CA THR A 133 -7.03 3.88 -8.03
C THR A 133 -7.87 3.96 -6.73
N ILE A 134 -7.21 3.88 -5.57
CA ILE A 134 -7.87 4.02 -4.25
C ILE A 134 -8.30 5.48 -4.01
N ALA A 135 -7.47 6.43 -4.41
CA ALA A 135 -7.76 7.86 -4.36
C ALA A 135 -8.99 8.20 -5.23
N ASN A 136 -9.11 7.57 -6.40
CA ASN A 136 -10.18 7.76 -7.37
C ASN A 136 -11.36 6.80 -7.16
N ASP A 137 -11.78 6.62 -5.91
CA ASP A 137 -12.96 5.81 -5.51
C ASP A 137 -13.04 4.41 -6.14
N GLY A 138 -11.88 3.78 -6.27
CA GLY A 138 -11.72 2.41 -6.76
C GLY A 138 -11.69 2.27 -8.28
N VAL A 139 -11.66 3.37 -9.04
CA VAL A 139 -11.59 3.35 -10.51
C VAL A 139 -10.16 3.57 -10.97
N SER A 140 -9.61 2.59 -11.68
CA SER A 140 -8.27 2.69 -12.26
C SER A 140 -8.31 3.44 -13.58
N VAL A 141 -7.42 4.41 -13.73
CA VAL A 141 -7.24 5.19 -14.96
C VAL A 141 -5.82 4.94 -15.47
N ARG A 142 -5.67 4.90 -16.78
CA ARG A 142 -4.37 4.81 -17.45
C ARG A 142 -3.57 6.11 -17.18
N PRO A 143 -2.36 6.04 -16.59
CA PRO A 143 -1.52 7.23 -16.46
C PRO A 143 -1.08 7.72 -17.85
N ARG A 144 -0.95 9.03 -18.03
CA ARG A 144 -0.49 9.66 -19.29
C ARG A 144 0.54 10.73 -18.97
N ILE A 145 1.56 10.86 -19.81
CA ILE A 145 2.56 11.96 -19.74
C ILE A 145 2.25 13.04 -20.79
N VAL A 146 1.70 12.66 -21.94
CA VAL A 146 1.33 13.58 -23.02
C VAL A 146 -0.13 14.00 -22.84
N GLU A 147 -0.35 15.29 -22.61
CA GLU A 147 -1.69 15.89 -22.48
C GLU A 147 -2.33 16.12 -23.85
N ALA A 148 -1.59 16.75 -24.77
CA ALA A 148 -1.94 16.88 -26.19
C ALA A 148 -0.68 17.07 -27.03
N ALA A 149 -0.56 16.36 -28.15
CA ALA A 149 0.44 16.66 -29.17
C ALA A 149 -0.17 17.68 -30.15
N GLY A 150 0.43 18.87 -30.26
CA GLY A 150 -0.11 20.04 -30.99
C GLY A 150 -0.25 19.93 -32.51
N ARG A 151 -0.74 18.80 -33.05
CA ARG A 151 -1.21 18.70 -34.43
C ARG A 151 -2.73 18.55 -34.44
N SER A 152 -3.38 19.41 -35.20
CA SER A 152 -4.80 19.37 -35.54
C SER A 152 -5.16 18.05 -36.22
N GLY A 153 -5.47 17.05 -35.40
CA GLY A 153 -5.92 15.72 -35.81
C GLY A 153 -6.20 14.89 -34.55
N PRO A 154 -7.16 13.95 -34.59
CA PRO A 154 -7.40 13.08 -33.45
C PRO A 154 -6.10 12.36 -33.10
N MET A 155 -5.67 12.51 -31.84
CA MET A 155 -4.52 11.79 -31.32
C MET A 155 -4.84 10.31 -31.53
N ASN A 156 -3.99 9.60 -32.27
CA ASN A 156 -4.06 8.15 -32.33
C ASN A 156 -3.49 7.63 -31.00
N ASP A 157 -4.21 7.95 -29.93
CA ASP A 157 -4.08 7.33 -28.62
C ASP A 157 -4.28 5.85 -28.89
N GLY A 158 -3.21 5.07 -29.00
CA GLY A 158 -3.32 3.61 -29.04
C GLY A 158 -4.32 3.17 -27.97
N PRO A 159 -5.13 2.12 -28.23
CA PRO A 159 -6.45 1.90 -27.64
C PRO A 159 -6.52 2.36 -26.19
N ALA A 160 -7.39 3.34 -25.92
CA ALA A 160 -7.65 3.78 -24.56
C ALA A 160 -8.02 2.52 -23.75
N LEU A 161 -7.26 2.21 -22.70
CA LEU A 161 -7.77 1.32 -21.67
C LEU A 161 -8.83 2.12 -20.94
N ASP A 162 -10.09 1.79 -21.19
CA ASP A 162 -11.20 2.47 -20.54
C ASP A 162 -11.03 2.43 -19.02
N PRO A 163 -11.37 3.52 -18.32
CA PRO A 163 -11.44 3.51 -16.87
C PRO A 163 -12.27 2.31 -16.40
N HIS A 164 -11.72 1.52 -15.47
CA HIS A 164 -12.38 0.33 -14.99
C HIS A 164 -12.35 0.26 -13.47
N ARG A 165 -13.38 -0.33 -12.88
CA ARG A 165 -13.53 -0.47 -11.44
C ARG A 165 -12.71 -1.65 -10.91
N VAL A 166 -11.78 -1.35 -10.01
CA VAL A 166 -10.95 -2.33 -9.29
C VAL A 166 -11.56 -2.69 -7.93
N VAL A 167 -12.12 -1.71 -7.23
CA VAL A 167 -12.88 -1.92 -5.98
C VAL A 167 -14.09 -1.00 -5.93
N SER A 168 -15.05 -1.31 -5.07
CA SER A 168 -16.16 -0.40 -4.77
C SER A 168 -15.65 0.93 -4.19
N SER A 169 -16.44 1.99 -4.33
CA SER A 169 -16.13 3.28 -3.69
C SER A 169 -16.13 3.15 -2.17
N ALA A 170 -16.98 2.29 -1.60
CA ALA A 170 -17.01 1.98 -0.17
C ALA A 170 -15.68 1.35 0.30
N THR A 171 -15.18 0.33 -0.40
CA THR A 171 -13.88 -0.28 -0.10
C THR A 171 -12.74 0.71 -0.27
N ALA A 172 -12.78 1.56 -1.31
CA ALA A 172 -11.80 2.62 -1.48
C ALA A 172 -11.80 3.59 -0.29
N ALA A 173 -12.97 4.04 0.17
CA ALA A 173 -13.10 4.92 1.33
C ALA A 173 -12.57 4.26 2.63
N GLN A 174 -12.89 2.99 2.87
CA GLN A 174 -12.34 2.24 4.01
C GLN A 174 -10.80 2.15 3.94
N LEU A 175 -10.23 1.87 2.76
CA LEU A 175 -8.78 1.86 2.58
C LEU A 175 -8.15 3.22 2.84
N ARG A 176 -8.76 4.31 2.35
CA ARG A 176 -8.26 5.67 2.63
C ARG A 176 -8.22 5.95 4.12
N ALA A 177 -9.28 5.60 4.86
CA ALA A 177 -9.32 5.75 6.32
C ALA A 177 -8.24 4.92 7.03
N MET A 178 -8.04 3.65 6.64
CA MET A 178 -6.97 2.82 7.21
C MET A 178 -5.58 3.39 6.90
N LEU A 179 -5.37 3.95 5.70
CA LEU A 179 -4.12 4.60 5.30
C LEU A 179 -3.87 5.93 6.02
N VAL A 180 -4.92 6.67 6.42
CA VAL A 180 -4.77 7.81 7.34
C VAL A 180 -4.25 7.33 8.68
N GLY A 181 -4.76 6.22 9.21
CA GLY A 181 -4.25 5.61 10.45
C GLY A 181 -2.77 5.25 10.40
N VAL A 182 -2.22 4.90 9.23
CA VAL A 182 -0.77 4.68 9.07
C VAL A 182 0.02 5.96 9.32
N VAL A 183 -0.49 7.12 8.90
CA VAL A 183 0.20 8.41 9.02
C VAL A 183 -0.04 9.04 10.39
N GLU A 184 -1.26 9.00 10.92
CA GLU A 184 -1.53 9.61 12.23
C GLU A 184 -0.94 8.75 13.38
N ASP A 185 -1.17 7.44 13.34
CA ASP A 185 -0.90 6.56 14.48
C ASP A 185 0.12 5.45 14.19
N GLY A 186 0.57 5.31 12.95
CA GLY A 186 1.37 4.19 12.51
C GLY A 186 2.81 4.52 12.11
N THR A 187 3.33 3.68 11.23
CA THR A 187 4.71 3.77 10.72
C THR A 187 4.98 5.01 9.85
N GLY A 188 3.93 5.72 9.41
CA GLY A 188 4.02 6.87 8.49
C GLY A 188 4.05 8.24 9.15
N ARG A 189 4.16 8.34 10.48
CA ARG A 189 4.06 9.60 11.25
C ARG A 189 4.91 10.76 10.75
N ASN A 190 6.10 10.49 10.22
CA ASN A 190 6.97 11.55 9.70
C ASN A 190 6.47 12.15 8.36
N ALA A 191 5.48 11.53 7.72
CA ALA A 191 4.78 12.12 6.58
C ALA A 191 3.66 13.10 7.00
N ARG A 192 3.28 13.14 8.30
CA ARG A 192 2.20 13.98 8.81
C ARG A 192 2.45 15.46 8.55
N MET A 193 1.42 16.13 8.03
CA MET A 193 1.45 17.54 7.66
C MET A 193 0.23 18.26 8.28
N PRO A 194 0.42 19.17 9.24
CA PRO A 194 -0.67 19.94 9.82
C PRO A 194 -1.54 20.61 8.75
N GLY A 195 -2.86 20.52 8.90
CA GLY A 195 -3.83 21.06 7.93
C GLY A 195 -4.18 20.12 6.78
N TYR A 196 -3.53 18.96 6.65
CA TYR A 196 -3.84 17.98 5.61
C TYR A 196 -3.87 16.55 6.17
N LEU A 197 -4.99 15.87 5.98
CA LEU A 197 -5.10 14.43 6.21
C LEU A 197 -4.41 13.70 5.06
N ILE A 198 -3.39 12.91 5.39
CA ILE A 198 -2.62 12.15 4.42
C ILE A 198 -2.92 10.68 4.61
N GLY A 199 -3.37 10.02 3.54
CA GLY A 199 -3.50 8.57 3.49
C GLY A 199 -2.26 7.99 2.83
N GLY A 200 -1.42 7.26 3.56
CA GLY A 200 -0.18 6.75 2.98
C GLY A 200 0.33 5.45 3.59
N LYS A 201 1.38 4.90 3.00
CA LYS A 201 2.02 3.67 3.46
C LYS A 201 3.52 3.70 3.26
N THR A 202 4.23 3.30 4.30
CA THR A 202 5.66 2.96 4.28
C THR A 202 5.89 1.58 3.65
N GLY A 203 7.02 1.43 2.96
CA GLY A 203 7.54 0.17 2.46
C GLY A 203 9.04 0.08 2.66
N THR A 204 9.49 -1.09 3.10
CA THR A 204 10.90 -1.48 3.08
C THR A 204 10.97 -2.85 2.42
N ALA A 205 11.77 -2.97 1.36
CA ALA A 205 11.93 -4.22 0.62
C ALA A 205 13.41 -4.55 0.47
N ARG A 206 13.82 -5.75 0.89
CA ARG A 206 15.20 -6.22 0.68
C ARG A 206 15.45 -6.47 -0.80
N LYS A 207 16.66 -6.17 -1.27
CA LYS A 207 17.05 -6.40 -2.67
C LYS A 207 17.40 -7.89 -2.87
N PRO A 208 17.01 -8.51 -4.00
CA PRO A 208 17.43 -9.88 -4.29
C PRO A 208 18.94 -9.95 -4.55
N LYS A 209 19.59 -11.07 -4.21
CA LYS A 209 20.98 -11.30 -4.61
C LYS A 209 21.06 -11.54 -6.11
N VAL A 210 21.97 -10.84 -6.79
CA VAL A 210 22.22 -11.07 -8.23
C VAL A 210 22.91 -12.42 -8.40
N GLY A 211 22.37 -13.29 -9.26
CA GLY A 211 22.95 -14.60 -9.56
C GLY A 211 22.83 -15.66 -8.46
N ALA A 212 22.15 -15.38 -7.34
CA ALA A 212 22.03 -16.30 -6.22
C ALA A 212 20.65 -16.25 -5.55
N ARG A 213 20.32 -17.27 -4.74
CA ARG A 213 19.09 -17.29 -3.94
C ARG A 213 19.20 -16.33 -2.75
N GLY A 214 18.07 -15.75 -2.36
CA GLY A 214 17.94 -14.93 -1.15
C GLY A 214 18.05 -13.43 -1.42
N TYR A 215 18.23 -12.68 -0.33
CA TYR A 215 18.22 -11.21 -0.33
C TYR A 215 19.54 -10.66 0.23
N THR A 216 19.92 -9.47 -0.20
CA THR A 216 21.00 -8.68 0.39
C THR A 216 20.53 -8.00 1.68
N HIS A 217 21.45 -7.33 2.37
CA HIS A 217 21.10 -6.47 3.51
C HIS A 217 20.54 -5.11 3.06
N ASP A 218 20.90 -4.68 1.84
CA ASP A 218 20.38 -3.45 1.24
C ASP A 218 18.86 -3.52 1.05
N VAL A 219 18.24 -2.35 1.20
CA VAL A 219 16.81 -2.19 1.03
C VAL A 219 16.49 -1.09 0.04
N VAL A 220 15.32 -1.21 -0.58
CA VAL A 220 14.61 -0.08 -1.17
C VAL A 220 13.61 0.41 -0.13
N THR A 221 13.68 1.69 0.22
CA THR A 221 12.64 2.33 1.05
C THR A 221 11.65 3.06 0.14
N THR A 222 10.39 3.05 0.54
CA THR A 222 9.31 3.62 -0.26
C THR A 222 8.26 4.25 0.64
N PHE A 223 7.71 5.37 0.22
CA PHE A 223 6.47 5.91 0.78
C PHE A 223 5.55 6.27 -0.38
N VAL A 224 4.29 5.82 -0.31
CA VAL A 224 3.26 6.22 -1.27
C VAL A 224 2.10 6.80 -0.49
N GLY A 225 1.59 7.95 -0.91
CA GLY A 225 0.48 8.61 -0.24
C GLY A 225 -0.39 9.43 -1.17
N MET A 226 -1.60 9.72 -0.69
CA MET A 226 -2.61 10.56 -1.34
C MET A 226 -3.01 11.71 -0.43
N VAL A 227 -3.28 12.88 -1.03
CA VAL A 227 -3.49 14.12 -0.30
C VAL A 227 -4.54 15.01 -1.00
N PRO A 228 -5.48 15.60 -0.24
CA PRO A 228 -5.99 15.14 1.06
C PRO A 228 -6.60 13.73 0.97
N ALA A 229 -6.67 12.96 2.05
CA ALA A 229 -7.17 11.58 2.00
C ALA A 229 -8.70 11.49 1.80
N GLU A 230 -9.43 12.46 2.31
CA GLU A 230 -10.89 12.58 2.26
C GLU A 230 -11.38 13.14 0.91
N SER A 231 -10.55 13.93 0.23
CA SER A 231 -10.81 14.42 -1.13
C SER A 231 -9.51 14.43 -1.95
N PRO A 232 -9.02 13.26 -2.40
CA PRO A 232 -7.71 13.14 -3.03
C PRO A 232 -7.56 13.97 -4.29
N ARG A 233 -6.52 14.79 -4.32
CA ARG A 233 -6.13 15.60 -5.48
C ARG A 233 -4.86 15.07 -6.15
N PHE A 234 -3.96 14.48 -5.37
CA PHE A 234 -2.68 13.96 -5.86
C PHE A 234 -2.32 12.64 -5.18
N VAL A 235 -1.51 11.85 -5.88
CA VAL A 235 -0.76 10.72 -5.33
C VAL A 235 0.71 10.92 -5.64
N ALA A 236 1.56 10.73 -4.64
CA ALA A 236 3.01 10.75 -4.82
C ALA A 236 3.62 9.44 -4.29
N ALA A 237 4.61 8.93 -5.03
CA ALA A 237 5.40 7.77 -4.65
C ALA A 237 6.87 8.20 -4.60
N VAL A 238 7.48 8.11 -3.42
CA VAL A 238 8.91 8.34 -3.22
C VAL A 238 9.59 6.99 -3.02
N VAL A 239 10.59 6.70 -3.83
CA VAL A 239 11.36 5.45 -3.81
C VAL A 239 12.84 5.81 -3.69
N LEU A 240 13.52 5.25 -2.69
CA LEU A 240 14.94 5.46 -2.46
C LEU A 240 15.64 4.10 -2.50
N ASP A 241 16.63 3.96 -3.38
CA ASP A 241 17.41 2.73 -3.52
C ASP A 241 18.64 2.79 -2.60
N ALA A 242 18.77 1.82 -1.71
CA ALA A 242 19.87 1.66 -0.75
C ALA A 242 20.22 2.95 0.03
N PRO A 243 19.25 3.61 0.70
CA PRO A 243 19.57 4.71 1.60
C PRO A 243 20.35 4.21 2.83
N ASP A 244 21.17 5.07 3.43
CA ASP A 244 22.01 4.75 4.60
C ASP A 244 21.23 4.18 5.78
N THR A 245 19.96 4.58 5.93
CA THR A 245 19.04 4.02 6.93
C THR A 245 17.90 3.25 6.28
N HIS A 246 17.67 2.04 6.76
CA HIS A 246 16.73 1.08 6.17
C HIS A 246 15.26 1.35 6.52
N MET A 247 15.00 2.39 7.31
CA MET A 247 13.67 2.76 7.79
C MET A 247 13.01 3.76 6.84
N SER A 248 11.99 3.32 6.11
CA SER A 248 11.16 4.19 5.26
C SER A 248 10.55 5.37 6.03
N ALA A 249 10.21 5.15 7.31
CA ALA A 249 9.66 6.17 8.19
C ALA A 249 10.59 7.39 8.37
N VAL A 250 11.91 7.25 8.25
CA VAL A 250 12.86 8.38 8.40
C VAL A 250 13.55 8.76 7.09
N THR A 251 13.18 8.13 5.97
CA THR A 251 13.75 8.40 4.63
C THR A 251 12.68 8.84 3.65
N ALA A 252 11.94 7.89 3.07
CA ALA A 252 10.95 8.18 2.04
C ALA A 252 9.74 8.98 2.57
N ALA A 253 9.34 8.78 3.83
CA ALA A 253 8.22 9.51 4.44
C ALA A 253 8.48 11.03 4.60
N PRO A 254 9.60 11.49 5.20
CA PRO A 254 9.89 12.93 5.25
C PRO A 254 10.14 13.53 3.87
N ALA A 255 10.80 12.81 2.95
CA ALA A 255 10.96 13.27 1.56
C ALA A 255 9.60 13.45 0.85
N PHE A 256 8.65 12.53 1.06
CA PHE A 256 7.27 12.69 0.59
C PHE A 256 6.63 13.96 1.15
N LYS A 257 6.76 14.20 2.47
CA LYS A 257 6.20 15.39 3.12
C LYS A 257 6.73 16.67 2.51
N GLU A 258 8.04 16.77 2.29
CA GLU A 258 8.67 17.97 1.70
C GLU A 258 8.14 18.25 0.29
N ILE A 259 8.08 17.22 -0.57
CA ILE A 259 7.54 17.33 -1.93
C ILE A 259 6.07 17.76 -1.89
N VAL A 260 5.26 17.08 -1.08
CA VAL A 260 3.83 17.37 -0.98
C VAL A 260 3.58 18.76 -0.42
N GLN A 261 4.32 19.20 0.60
CA GLN A 261 4.17 20.53 1.19
C GLN A 261 4.41 21.64 0.15
N PHE A 262 5.40 21.46 -0.72
CA PHE A 262 5.62 22.36 -1.85
C PHE A 262 4.46 22.31 -2.85
N VAL A 263 4.01 21.11 -3.24
CA VAL A 263 2.95 20.92 -4.25
C VAL A 263 1.60 21.48 -3.79
N VAL A 264 1.19 21.24 -2.55
CA VAL A 264 -0.12 21.70 -2.05
C VAL A 264 -0.18 23.22 -1.98
N GLY A 265 0.91 23.89 -1.58
CA GLY A 265 1.01 25.34 -1.60
C GLY A 265 1.07 25.90 -3.03
N ARG A 266 1.73 25.20 -3.95
CA ARG A 266 1.86 25.63 -5.35
C ARG A 266 0.57 25.50 -6.17
N LEU A 267 -0.29 24.55 -5.80
CA LEU A 267 -1.52 24.20 -6.51
C LEU A 267 -2.79 24.65 -5.77
N ASP A 268 -2.64 25.49 -4.74
CA ASP A 268 -3.73 26.03 -3.92
C ASP A 268 -4.71 24.94 -3.46
N VAL A 269 -4.16 23.81 -3.02
CA VAL A 269 -4.98 22.69 -2.55
C VAL A 269 -5.63 23.12 -1.24
N PRO A 270 -6.96 23.01 -1.09
CA PRO A 270 -7.60 23.38 0.15
C PRO A 270 -7.11 22.47 1.29
N PRO A 271 -6.89 23.01 2.50
CA PRO A 271 -6.67 22.21 3.69
C PRO A 271 -7.82 21.23 3.92
N SER A 272 -7.55 20.18 4.67
CA SER A 272 -8.57 19.21 5.05
C SER A 272 -9.70 19.84 5.84
N LEU A 273 -10.93 19.45 5.50
CA LEU A 273 -12.08 19.74 6.36
C LEU A 273 -11.85 19.02 7.69
N ALA A 274 -12.11 19.72 8.81
CA ALA A 274 -11.67 19.37 10.16
C ALA A 274 -11.60 17.86 10.45
N MET A 275 -10.51 17.46 11.13
CA MET A 275 -10.26 16.10 11.63
C MET A 275 -11.56 15.50 12.19
N PRO A 276 -12.09 14.39 11.64
CA PRO A 276 -13.06 13.60 12.39
C PRO A 276 -12.38 13.25 13.71
N GLU A 277 -12.97 13.69 14.81
CA GLU A 277 -12.49 13.36 16.15
C GLU A 277 -12.36 11.83 16.20
N ALA A 278 -11.14 11.33 16.43
CA ALA A 278 -10.89 9.90 16.53
C ALA A 278 -11.85 9.37 17.61
N ALA A 279 -12.78 8.48 17.21
CA ALA A 279 -13.72 7.89 18.15
C ALA A 279 -12.92 7.37 19.34
N PRO A 280 -13.25 7.74 20.59
CA PRO A 280 -12.44 7.39 21.73
C PRO A 280 -12.29 5.88 21.76
N ALA A 281 -11.04 5.42 21.74
CA ALA A 281 -10.71 4.02 21.94
C ALA A 281 -11.43 3.59 23.22
N ARG A 282 -12.45 2.73 23.10
CA ARG A 282 -13.08 2.10 24.26
C ARG A 282 -11.98 1.26 24.91
N ARG A 283 -11.30 1.85 25.89
CA ARG A 283 -10.45 1.11 26.82
C ARG A 283 -11.38 0.08 27.46
N ALA A 284 -11.16 -1.19 27.14
CA ALA A 284 -11.73 -2.28 27.90
C ALA A 284 -11.28 -2.07 29.35
N ALA A 285 -12.22 -1.73 30.23
CA ALA A 285 -11.96 -1.65 31.65
C ALA A 285 -11.48 -3.03 32.10
N ALA A 286 -10.22 -3.11 32.50
CA ALA A 286 -9.69 -4.27 33.19
C ALA A 286 -10.41 -4.36 34.53
N THR A 287 -11.42 -5.22 34.63
CA THR A 287 -11.98 -5.64 35.91
C THR A 287 -10.96 -6.52 36.60
N SER A 288 -10.11 -5.88 37.39
CA SER A 288 -9.34 -6.54 38.44
C SER A 288 -10.33 -7.09 39.48
N LYS A 289 -10.67 -8.37 39.36
CA LYS A 289 -11.02 -9.20 40.52
C LYS A 289 -9.86 -10.14 40.77
N ARG A 290 -9.13 -9.92 41.86
CA ARG A 290 -8.28 -10.92 42.49
C ARG A 290 -9.07 -11.56 43.66
N PRO A 291 -8.73 -12.81 44.00
CA PRO A 291 -9.54 -13.68 44.87
C PRO A 291 -9.66 -13.18 46.30
#